data_AF-A0A351BCJ6-F1
#
_entry.id   AF-A0A351BCJ6-F1
#
_cell.length_a   1.000
_cell.length_b   1.000
_cell.length_c   1.000
_cell.angle_alpha   90.00
_cell.angle_beta   90.00
_cell.angle_gamma   90.00
#
_symmetry.space_group_name_H-M   'P 1'
#
loop_
_entity.id
_entity.type
_entity.pdbx_description
1 polymer ?
#
loop_
_entity_poly.entity_id
_entity_poly.type
_entity_poly.pdbx_seq_one_letter_code
_entity_poly.pdbx_strand_id
1 'polypeptide(L)'
;MRAAHRYLTNRPGQFNHQDALVAGLPIGSGEIESAHRYVIQDRLKRAGAWWKLKNAKHMLALRVCRANQEWGRYWQSRRQQAA
;
A
#
# COMPACT_ATOMS: atom_id res chain seq x y z
N MET A 1 -8.36 -26.45 -9.45
CA MET A 1 -9.80 -26.28 -9.14
C MET A 1 -10.17 -26.45 -7.66
N ARG A 2 -9.75 -27.52 -6.94
CA ARG A 2 -10.13 -27.73 -5.52
C ARG A 2 -9.82 -26.57 -4.57
N ALA A 3 -8.67 -25.90 -4.74
CA ALA A 3 -8.28 -24.76 -3.91
C ALA A 3 -9.20 -23.53 -4.08
N ALA A 4 -9.55 -23.21 -5.33
CA ALA A 4 -10.45 -22.10 -5.64
C ALA A 4 -11.87 -22.37 -5.11
N HIS A 5 -12.38 -23.59 -5.31
CA HIS A 5 -13.69 -24.00 -4.77
C HIS A 5 -13.72 -23.81 -3.24
N ARG A 6 -12.75 -24.39 -2.52
CA ARG A 6 -12.65 -24.23 -1.06
C ARG A 6 -12.54 -22.76 -0.61
N TYR A 7 -11.81 -21.93 -1.34
CA TYR A 7 -11.69 -20.50 -1.01
C TYR A 7 -13.02 -19.77 -1.11
N LEU A 8 -13.78 -20.00 -2.19
CA LEU A 8 -15.09 -19.39 -2.40
C LEU A 8 -16.13 -19.90 -1.40
N THR A 9 -16.18 -21.22 -1.18
CA THR A 9 -17.15 -21.84 -0.25
C THR A 9 -16.95 -21.38 1.19
N ASN A 10 -15.71 -21.11 1.61
CA ASN A 10 -15.41 -20.69 2.99
C ASN A 10 -15.66 -19.18 3.25
N ARG A 11 -16.01 -18.40 2.24
CA ARG A 11 -16.17 -16.94 2.34
C ARG A 11 -17.50 -16.43 1.77
N PRO A 12 -18.65 -17.04 2.14
CA PRO A 12 -19.94 -16.56 1.67
C PRO A 12 -20.17 -15.12 2.13
N GLY A 13 -20.76 -14.29 1.27
CA GLY A 13 -21.08 -12.89 1.57
C GLY A 13 -19.91 -11.89 1.52
N GLN A 14 -18.66 -12.34 1.31
CA GLN A 14 -17.49 -11.46 1.24
C GLN A 14 -17.18 -10.93 -0.18
N PHE A 15 -18.02 -11.27 -1.16
CA PHE A 15 -17.82 -10.92 -2.57
C PHE A 15 -18.77 -9.82 -3.07
N ASN A 16 -19.63 -9.28 -2.20
CA ASN A 16 -20.53 -8.20 -2.60
C ASN A 16 -19.80 -6.85 -2.58
N HIS A 17 -19.11 -6.57 -3.68
CA HIS A 17 -18.38 -5.31 -3.85
C HIS A 17 -19.32 -4.10 -3.93
N GLN A 18 -20.52 -4.26 -4.51
CA GLN A 18 -21.46 -3.15 -4.67
C GLN A 18 -21.93 -2.63 -3.32
N ASP A 19 -22.39 -3.52 -2.42
CA ASP A 19 -22.84 -3.12 -1.10
C ASP A 19 -21.69 -2.56 -0.25
N ALA A 20 -20.49 -3.12 -0.40
CA ALA A 20 -19.30 -2.59 0.26
C ALA A 20 -18.96 -1.16 -0.20
N LEU A 21 -19.12 -0.84 -1.49
CA LEU A 21 -18.94 0.52 -2.00
C LEU A 21 -20.01 1.46 -1.44
N VAL A 22 -21.28 1.04 -1.45
CA VAL A 22 -22.40 1.84 -0.91
C VAL A 22 -22.21 2.11 0.59
N ALA A 23 -21.69 1.12 1.33
CA ALA A 23 -21.39 1.24 2.75
C ALA A 23 -20.07 1.99 3.06
N GLY A 24 -19.33 2.44 2.05
CA GLY A 24 -18.04 3.12 2.23
C GLY A 24 -16.93 2.24 2.82
N LEU A 25 -17.06 0.91 2.72
CA LEU A 25 -16.09 -0.03 3.24
C LEU A 25 -14.84 -0.05 2.36
N PRO A 26 -13.64 -0.23 2.95
CA PRO A 26 -12.41 -0.33 2.18
C PRO A 26 -12.42 -1.64 1.36
N ILE A 27 -12.35 -1.51 0.03
CA ILE A 27 -12.27 -2.64 -0.88
C ILE A 27 -10.85 -2.74 -1.42
N GLY A 28 -10.27 -3.93 -1.35
CA GLY A 28 -9.06 -4.26 -2.11
C GLY A 28 -9.41 -4.34 -3.59
N SER A 29 -9.40 -3.21 -4.29
CA SER A 29 -9.54 -3.18 -5.75
C SER A 29 -8.21 -3.53 -6.42
N GLY A 30 -8.26 -3.89 -7.70
CA GLY A 30 -7.04 -4.09 -8.50
C GLY A 30 -6.14 -2.85 -8.52
N GLU A 31 -6.72 -1.65 -8.40
CA GLU A 31 -5.97 -0.39 -8.27
C GLU A 31 -5.18 -0.35 -6.97
N ILE A 32 -5.78 -0.70 -5.83
CA ILE A 32 -5.07 -0.78 -4.53
C ILE A 32 -3.96 -1.82 -4.57
N GLU A 33 -4.20 -2.99 -5.18
CA GLU A 33 -3.19 -4.03 -5.33
C GLU A 33 -2.04 -3.61 -6.25
N SER A 34 -2.35 -2.88 -7.33
CA SER A 34 -1.34 -2.29 -8.23
C SER A 34 -0.51 -1.22 -7.49
N ALA A 35 -1.15 -0.36 -6.71
CA ALA A 35 -0.53 0.64 -5.84
C ALA A 35 0.42 0.03 -4.83
N HIS A 36 0.00 -1.03 -4.17
CA HIS A 36 0.86 -1.76 -3.26
C HIS A 36 2.12 -2.29 -3.97
N ARG A 37 2.00 -2.76 -5.21
CA ARG A 37 3.14 -3.26 -6.01
C ARG A 37 4.14 -2.14 -6.32
N TYR A 38 3.71 -0.99 -6.81
CA TYR A 38 4.63 0.08 -7.23
C TYR A 38 5.07 0.99 -6.08
N VAL A 39 4.23 1.30 -5.09
CA VAL A 39 4.63 2.19 -3.98
C VAL A 39 5.54 1.45 -3.01
N ILE A 40 5.14 0.24 -2.60
CA ILE A 40 5.75 -0.48 -1.48
C ILE A 40 6.76 -1.51 -1.98
N GLN A 41 6.32 -2.47 -2.81
CA GLN A 41 7.12 -3.66 -3.11
C GLN A 41 8.38 -3.32 -3.92
N ASP A 42 8.28 -2.44 -4.91
CA ASP A 42 9.39 -2.01 -5.77
C ASP A 42 10.65 -1.59 -4.97
N ARG A 43 10.47 -0.96 -3.79
CA ARG A 43 11.58 -0.57 -2.93
C ARG A 43 11.86 -1.57 -1.80
N LEU A 44 10.82 -2.03 -1.10
CA LEU A 44 11.00 -2.82 0.12
C LEU A 44 11.30 -4.30 -0.15
N LYS A 45 10.83 -4.86 -1.27
CA LYS A 45 11.05 -6.27 -1.66
C LYS A 45 12.17 -6.43 -2.69
N ARG A 46 13.02 -5.42 -2.87
CA ARG A 46 14.14 -5.50 -3.80
C ARG A 46 15.13 -6.56 -3.34
N ALA A 47 15.64 -7.38 -4.26
CA ALA A 47 16.61 -8.43 -3.94
C ALA A 47 17.83 -7.84 -3.19
N GLY A 48 18.25 -8.53 -2.13
CA GLY A 48 19.34 -8.09 -1.26
C GLY A 48 19.00 -6.96 -0.29
N ALA A 49 17.78 -6.40 -0.32
CA ALA A 49 17.36 -5.40 0.64
C ALA A 49 16.96 -6.06 1.98
N TRP A 50 17.53 -5.54 3.07
CA TRP A 50 17.15 -5.89 4.43
C TRP A 50 16.82 -4.63 5.20
N TRP A 51 15.77 -4.70 6.02
CA TRP A 51 15.27 -3.53 6.74
C TRP A 51 15.05 -3.84 8.22
N LYS A 52 15.55 -2.96 9.09
CA LYS A 52 15.01 -2.85 10.45
C LYS A 52 13.61 -2.25 10.34
N LEU A 53 12.65 -2.72 11.14
CA LEU A 53 11.25 -2.27 11.10
C LEU A 53 11.12 -0.75 11.15
N LYS A 54 11.87 -0.10 12.05
CA LYS A 54 11.92 1.37 12.15
C LYS A 54 12.35 2.03 10.83
N ASN A 55 13.35 1.49 10.15
CA ASN A 55 13.85 2.07 8.90
C ASN A 55 12.89 1.80 7.73
N ALA A 56 12.24 0.63 7.70
CA ALA A 56 11.21 0.32 6.73
C ALA A 56 10.03 1.30 6.82
N LYS A 57 9.58 1.64 8.03
CA LYS A 57 8.51 2.62 8.25
C LYS A 57 8.86 3.99 7.67
N HIS A 58 10.07 4.50 7.92
CA HIS A 58 10.51 5.78 7.34
C HIS A 58 10.63 5.71 5.81
N MET A 59 11.20 4.63 5.27
CA MET A 59 11.30 4.44 3.82
C MET A 59 9.92 4.39 3.15
N LEU A 60 8.95 3.71 3.77
CA LEU A 60 7.57 3.65 3.30
C LEU A 60 6.95 5.05 3.24
N ALA A 61 7.12 5.86 4.29
CA ALA A 61 6.62 7.24 4.30
C ALA A 61 7.22 8.08 3.16
N LEU A 62 8.51 7.92 2.87
CA LEU A 62 9.15 8.60 1.73
C LEU A 62 8.60 8.12 0.37
N ARG A 63 8.29 6.83 0.24
CA ARG A 63 7.67 6.29 -0.98
C ARG A 63 6.27 6.85 -1.20
N VAL A 64 5.46 6.94 -0.13
CA VAL A 64 4.12 7.54 -0.18
C VAL A 64 4.20 9.02 -0.55
N CYS A 65 5.06 9.79 0.13
CA CYS A 65 5.29 11.21 -0.18
C CYS A 65 5.67 11.43 -1.66
N ARG A 66 6.54 10.58 -2.22
CA ARG A 66 6.92 10.65 -3.63
C ARG A 66 5.76 10.28 -4.56
N ALA A 67 4.98 9.25 -4.24
CA ALA A 67 3.82 8.84 -5.03
C ALA A 67 2.73 9.93 -5.04
N ASN A 68 2.56 10.64 -3.93
CA ASN A 68 1.64 11.77 -3.79
C ASN A 68 2.16 13.09 -4.37
N GLN A 69 3.35 13.09 -5.01
CA GLN A 69 3.99 14.30 -5.56
C GLN A 69 4.34 15.38 -4.50
N GLU A 70 4.46 15.00 -3.22
CA GLU A 70 4.73 15.90 -2.10
C GLU A 70 6.22 16.12 -1.83
N TRP A 71 7.08 15.57 -2.70
CA TRP A 71 8.53 15.53 -2.50
C TRP A 71 9.15 16.92 -2.28
N GLY A 72 8.70 17.93 -3.04
CA GLY A 72 9.17 19.31 -2.90
C GLY A 72 8.84 19.90 -1.53
N ARG A 73 7.59 19.73 -1.08
CA ARG A 73 7.11 20.21 0.23
C ARG A 73 7.86 19.54 1.37
N TYR A 74 8.12 18.23 1.27
CA TYR A 74 8.90 17.49 2.25
C TYR A 74 10.30 18.10 2.45
N TRP A 75 11.04 18.35 1.38
CA TRP A 75 12.40 18.92 1.51
C TRP A 75 12.41 20.37 1.96
N GLN A 76 11.42 21.17 1.56
CA GLN A 76 11.28 22.55 2.06
C GLN A 76 11.10 22.57 3.58
N SER A 77 10.19 21.73 4.10
CA SER A 77 9.99 21.57 5.55
C SER A 77 11.26 21.16 6.29
N ARG A 78 12.05 20.23 5.72
CA ARG A 78 13.28 19.75 6.35
C ARG A 78 14.39 20.81 6.38
N ARG A 79 14.47 21.66 5.35
CA ARG A 79 15.40 22.80 5.34
C ARG A 79 15.04 23.84 6.38
N GLN A 80 13.75 24.12 6.58
CA GLN A 80 13.26 25.06 7.61
C GLN A 80 13.52 24.56 9.04
N GLN A 81 13.49 23.24 9.27
CA GLN A 81 13.80 22.65 10.57
C GLN A 81 15.30 22.65 10.92
N ALA A 82 16.17 22.81 9.92
CA ALA A 82 17.62 22.78 10.08
C ALA A 82 18.24 24.19 10.14
N ALA A 83 17.44 25.23 9.97
CA ALA A 83 17.78 26.63 10.14
C ALA A 83 17.39 27.08 11.56
#